data_AF-A0A2N0TR96-F1
#
_entry.id   AF-A0A2N0TR96-F1
#
_cell.length_a   1.000
_cell.length_b   1.000
_cell.length_c   1.000
_cell.angle_alpha   90.00
_cell.angle_beta   90.00
_cell.angle_gamma   90.00
#
_symmetry.space_group_name_H-M   'P 1'
#
loop_
_entity.id
_entity.type
_entity.pdbx_description
1 polymer ?
#
loop_
_entity_poly.entity_id
_entity_poly.type
_entity_poly.pdbx_seq_one_letter_code
_entity_poly.pdbx_strand_id
1 'polypeptide(L)'
;MNKKKRFVYFSSPEHWFQAASELNDVVEELYLIRDKAHYTQFFGDTNQRIKRPAYSRGTYLLMAYALENLLKGIAVLNNPDLVNTGKIDKSIKTHDLNELSGLNDFRPNNKQKEFQSILSAQCISNARYPVGLNEQIEMTDPSVTDEDFTIYKKLFKKYQSYLASNFNLKGWDSGLNDPSLKTKPGEWHYFENN
;
A
#
# COMPACT_ATOMS: atom_id res chain seq x y z
N MET A 1 7.18 -10.62 26.11
CA MET A 1 5.92 -9.94 25.72
C MET A 1 4.87 -10.99 25.35
N ASN A 2 3.62 -10.89 25.83
CA ASN A 2 2.57 -11.87 25.45
C ASN A 2 2.11 -11.66 24.00
N LYS A 3 1.39 -12.64 23.41
CA LYS A 3 0.97 -12.61 21.99
C LYS A 3 0.18 -11.35 21.63
N LYS A 4 -0.76 -10.93 22.49
CA LYS A 4 -1.58 -9.73 22.27
C LYS A 4 -0.74 -8.47 22.26
N LYS A 5 0.13 -8.28 23.26
CA LYS A 5 1.03 -7.12 23.33
C LYS A 5 1.95 -7.06 22.11
N ARG A 6 2.48 -8.21 21.67
CA ARG A 6 3.30 -8.29 20.45
C ARG A 6 2.53 -7.86 19.21
N PHE A 7 1.29 -8.34 19.06
CA PHE A 7 0.43 -7.93 17.96
C PHE A 7 0.21 -6.41 17.95
N VAL A 8 -0.13 -5.83 19.09
CA VAL A 8 -0.41 -4.39 19.22
C VAL A 8 0.84 -3.55 18.95
N TYR A 9 2.00 -3.97 19.45
CA TYR A 9 3.27 -3.32 19.17
C TYR A 9 3.57 -3.23 17.66
N PHE A 10 3.49 -4.37 16.95
CA PHE A 10 3.72 -4.43 15.50
C PHE A 10 2.57 -3.82 14.68
N SER A 11 1.48 -3.43 15.32
CA SER A 11 0.37 -2.73 14.68
C SER A 11 0.49 -1.21 14.86
N SER A 12 1.54 -0.69 15.51
CA SER A 12 1.70 0.75 15.73
C SER A 12 1.89 1.50 14.39
N PRO A 13 1.53 2.81 14.32
CA PRO A 13 1.66 3.60 13.10
C PRO A 13 3.05 3.58 12.47
N GLU A 14 4.11 3.48 13.28
CA GLU A 14 5.50 3.33 12.86
C GLU A 14 5.72 2.13 11.92
N HIS A 15 5.18 0.96 12.28
CA HIS A 15 5.43 -0.28 11.53
C HIS A 15 4.68 -0.26 10.19
N TRP A 16 3.49 0.34 10.15
CA TRP A 16 2.77 0.58 8.89
C TRP A 16 3.53 1.56 7.98
N PHE A 17 4.08 2.62 8.57
CA PHE A 17 4.91 3.59 7.85
C PHE A 17 6.18 2.95 7.27
N GLN A 18 6.87 2.14 8.07
CA GLN A 18 8.07 1.44 7.64
C GLN A 18 7.77 0.48 6.48
N ALA A 19 6.74 -0.37 6.63
CA ALA A 19 6.35 -1.31 5.58
C ALA A 19 6.00 -0.59 4.27
N ALA A 20 5.27 0.52 4.35
CA ALA A 20 4.96 1.33 3.17
C ALA A 20 6.22 1.91 2.50
N SER A 21 7.20 2.35 3.29
CA SER A 21 8.43 2.97 2.79
C SER A 21 9.31 1.94 2.09
N GLU A 22 9.52 0.76 2.70
CA GLU A 22 10.25 -0.35 2.10
C GLU A 22 9.64 -0.80 0.76
N LEU A 23 8.31 -0.88 0.69
CA LEU A 23 7.60 -1.21 -0.55
C LEU A 23 7.77 -0.12 -1.61
N ASN A 24 7.74 1.16 -1.21
CA ASN A 24 7.93 2.27 -2.13
C ASN A 24 9.34 2.27 -2.73
N ASP A 25 10.38 1.99 -1.94
CA ASP A 25 11.75 1.95 -2.44
C ASP A 25 11.89 0.91 -3.57
N VAL A 26 11.24 -0.25 -3.42
CA VAL A 26 11.21 -1.27 -4.50
C VAL A 26 10.39 -0.79 -5.70
N VAL A 27 9.30 -0.05 -5.50
CA VAL A 27 8.52 0.56 -6.60
C VAL A 27 9.37 1.52 -7.43
N GLU A 28 10.16 2.39 -6.77
CA GLU A 28 11.09 3.30 -7.45
C GLU A 28 12.11 2.54 -8.29
N GLU A 29 12.77 1.55 -7.71
CA GLU A 29 13.79 0.74 -8.40
C GLU A 29 13.22 0.01 -9.61
N LEU A 30 12.06 -0.63 -9.47
CA LEU A 30 11.38 -1.30 -10.58
C LEU A 30 11.02 -0.33 -11.70
N TYR A 31 10.59 0.88 -11.34
CA TYR A 31 10.25 1.91 -12.31
C TYR A 31 11.50 2.44 -13.05
N LEU A 32 12.64 2.58 -12.36
CA LEU A 32 13.90 2.99 -12.97
C LEU A 32 14.43 1.97 -13.98
N ILE A 33 14.28 0.67 -13.72
CA ILE A 33 14.76 -0.39 -14.61
C ILE A 33 13.73 -0.83 -15.67
N ARG A 34 12.57 -0.17 -15.74
CA ARG A 34 11.40 -0.63 -16.53
C ARG A 34 11.70 -0.94 -17.99
N ASP A 35 12.55 -0.13 -18.64
CA ASP A 35 12.90 -0.30 -20.06
C ASP A 35 13.70 -1.59 -20.31
N LYS A 36 14.44 -2.06 -19.30
CA LYS A 36 15.26 -3.27 -19.35
C LYS A 36 14.51 -4.51 -18.85
N ALA A 37 13.46 -4.31 -18.05
CA ALA A 37 12.70 -5.38 -17.42
C ALA A 37 11.61 -5.95 -18.34
N HIS A 38 12.02 -6.70 -19.36
CA HIS A 38 11.13 -7.33 -20.32
C HIS A 38 11.50 -8.79 -20.57
N TYR A 39 10.51 -9.63 -20.87
CA TYR A 39 10.74 -10.98 -21.39
C TYR A 39 9.94 -11.21 -22.68
N THR A 40 10.34 -12.19 -23.48
CA THR A 40 9.60 -12.61 -24.68
C THR A 40 8.88 -13.91 -24.39
N GLN A 41 7.56 -13.91 -24.55
CA GLN A 41 6.73 -15.10 -24.43
C GLN A 41 6.46 -15.66 -25.83
N PHE A 42 6.62 -16.98 -25.99
CA PHE A 42 6.32 -17.70 -27.22
C PHE A 42 5.07 -18.56 -27.05
N PHE A 43 4.12 -18.41 -27.96
CA PHE A 43 2.89 -19.18 -28.03
C PHE A 43 3.00 -20.19 -29.18
N GLY A 44 3.20 -21.47 -28.85
CA GLY A 44 3.49 -22.52 -29.84
C GLY A 44 2.31 -22.86 -30.76
N ASP A 45 1.09 -22.60 -30.30
CA ASP A 45 -0.16 -22.80 -31.02
C ASP A 45 -0.42 -21.72 -32.08
N THR A 46 -0.06 -20.47 -31.80
CA THR A 46 -0.27 -19.33 -32.72
C THR A 46 1.01 -18.87 -33.43
N ASN A 47 2.16 -19.47 -33.08
CA ASN A 47 3.50 -19.03 -33.49
C ASN A 47 3.77 -17.53 -33.18
N GLN A 48 3.04 -16.97 -32.21
CA GLN A 48 3.17 -15.57 -31.82
C GLN A 48 4.30 -15.38 -30.80
N ARG A 49 4.99 -14.24 -30.93
CA ARG A 49 6.00 -13.75 -29.99
C ARG A 49 5.53 -12.43 -29.42
N ILE A 50 5.35 -12.36 -28.10
CA ILE A 50 4.89 -11.14 -27.43
C ILE A 50 5.97 -10.70 -26.43
N LYS A 51 6.43 -9.45 -26.55
CA LYS A 51 7.29 -8.82 -25.55
C LYS A 51 6.40 -8.35 -24.39
N ARG A 52 6.71 -8.80 -23.18
CA ARG A 52 5.94 -8.52 -21.96
C ARG A 52 6.76 -7.70 -20.97
N PRO A 53 6.17 -6.68 -20.32
CA PRO A 53 6.84 -5.92 -19.26
C PRO A 53 6.90 -6.78 -17.99
N ALA A 54 8.09 -7.28 -17.64
CA ALA A 54 8.30 -8.12 -16.46
C ALA A 54 8.04 -7.36 -15.15
N TYR A 55 8.28 -6.04 -15.15
CA TYR A 55 8.16 -5.19 -13.97
C TYR A 55 6.70 -4.88 -13.61
N SER A 56 5.81 -4.76 -14.60
CA SER A 56 4.58 -3.99 -14.41
C SER A 56 3.61 -4.57 -13.38
N ARG A 57 3.36 -5.88 -13.40
CA ARG A 57 2.45 -6.52 -12.42
C ARG A 57 3.00 -6.36 -10.99
N GLY A 58 4.30 -6.60 -10.83
CA GLY A 58 4.99 -6.44 -9.55
C GLY A 58 4.92 -5.00 -9.05
N THR A 59 5.17 -4.03 -9.93
CA THR A 59 5.09 -2.60 -9.59
C THR A 59 3.68 -2.21 -9.13
N TYR A 60 2.62 -2.57 -9.86
CA TYR A 60 1.25 -2.27 -9.45
C TYR A 60 0.88 -2.89 -8.10
N LEU A 61 1.30 -4.14 -7.86
CA LEU A 61 1.04 -4.82 -6.59
C LEU A 61 1.71 -4.10 -5.41
N LEU A 62 2.98 -3.71 -5.59
CA LEU A 62 3.72 -3.00 -4.55
C LEU A 62 3.17 -1.59 -4.33
N MET A 63 2.76 -0.89 -5.39
CA MET A 63 2.05 0.40 -5.28
C MET A 63 0.77 0.27 -4.45
N ALA A 64 -0.02 -0.77 -4.69
CA ALA A 64 -1.25 -1.03 -3.95
C ALA A 64 -0.95 -1.26 -2.46
N TYR A 65 0.00 -2.14 -2.15
CA TYR A 65 0.39 -2.42 -0.76
C TYR A 65 1.00 -1.21 -0.05
N ALA A 66 1.81 -0.41 -0.73
CA ALA A 66 2.41 0.79 -0.15
C ALA A 66 1.34 1.80 0.27
N LEU A 67 0.37 2.11 -0.61
CA LEU A 67 -0.75 3.00 -0.29
C LEU A 67 -1.67 2.41 0.78
N GLU A 68 -1.95 1.10 0.71
CA GLU A 68 -2.77 0.40 1.70
C GLU A 68 -2.15 0.50 3.10
N ASN A 69 -0.84 0.25 3.24
CA ASN A 69 -0.15 0.34 4.51
C ASN A 69 -0.20 1.75 5.10
N LEU A 70 0.02 2.79 4.28
CA LEU A 70 -0.10 4.18 4.76
C LEU A 70 -1.52 4.49 5.25
N LEU A 71 -2.54 4.16 4.47
CA LEU A 71 -3.93 4.44 4.84
C LEU A 71 -4.37 3.66 6.10
N LYS A 72 -3.93 2.41 6.27
CA LYS A 72 -4.18 1.62 7.49
C LYS A 72 -3.41 2.17 8.68
N GLY A 73 -2.15 2.59 8.48
CA GLY A 73 -1.36 3.27 9.51
C GLY A 73 -2.01 4.56 9.99
N ILE A 74 -2.57 5.36 9.08
CA ILE A 74 -3.34 6.56 9.42
C ILE A 74 -4.61 6.22 10.20
N ALA A 75 -5.34 5.19 9.79
CA ALA A 75 -6.53 4.75 10.51
C ALA A 75 -6.19 4.31 11.94
N VAL A 76 -5.11 3.55 12.13
CA VAL A 76 -4.64 3.11 13.46
C VAL A 76 -4.11 4.27 14.30
N LEU A 77 -3.45 5.25 13.69
CA LEU A 77 -3.04 6.48 14.38
C LEU A 77 -4.25 7.23 14.93
N ASN A 78 -5.32 7.32 14.15
CA ASN A 78 -6.54 8.02 14.53
C ASN A 78 -7.43 7.22 15.49
N ASN A 79 -7.38 5.89 15.43
CA ASN A 79 -8.16 5.01 16.30
C ASN A 79 -7.39 3.72 16.67
N PRO A 80 -6.77 3.68 17.87
CA PRO A 80 -6.05 2.51 18.37
C PRO A 80 -6.91 1.26 18.60
N ASP A 81 -8.23 1.41 18.79
CA ASP A 81 -9.16 0.29 19.01
C ASP A 81 -9.22 -0.68 17.81
N LEU A 82 -8.82 -0.20 16.64
CA LEU A 82 -8.74 -1.00 15.42
C LEU A 82 -7.74 -2.17 15.52
N VAL A 83 -6.82 -2.14 16.50
CA VAL A 83 -5.78 -3.17 16.67
C VAL A 83 -5.58 -3.61 18.14
N ASN A 84 -6.06 -2.84 19.12
CA ASN A 84 -5.78 -3.10 20.54
C ASN A 84 -6.44 -4.38 21.11
N THR A 85 -7.33 -5.03 20.35
CA THR A 85 -7.97 -6.30 20.74
C THR A 85 -7.12 -7.54 20.43
N GLY A 86 -5.95 -7.39 19.79
CA GLY A 86 -5.09 -8.50 19.39
C GLY A 86 -5.44 -9.09 18.01
N LYS A 87 -6.26 -8.37 17.24
CA LYS A 87 -6.61 -8.63 15.84
C LYS A 87 -6.90 -7.30 15.15
N ILE A 88 -6.75 -7.27 13.83
CA ILE A 88 -7.16 -6.14 12.99
C ILE A 88 -8.69 -6.07 12.97
N ASP A 89 -9.25 -4.89 13.17
CA ASP A 89 -10.69 -4.63 13.05
C ASP A 89 -11.17 -4.79 11.60
N LYS A 90 -12.39 -5.26 11.42
CA LYS A 90 -12.96 -5.55 10.10
C LYS A 90 -12.99 -4.32 9.16
N SER A 91 -13.13 -3.11 9.71
CA SER A 91 -13.22 -1.86 8.94
C SER A 91 -11.94 -1.55 8.15
N ILE A 92 -10.78 -2.02 8.62
CA ILE A 92 -9.48 -1.83 7.95
C ILE A 92 -8.92 -3.12 7.35
N LYS A 93 -9.74 -4.18 7.21
CA LYS A 93 -9.34 -5.41 6.51
C LYS A 93 -9.53 -5.35 5.00
N THR A 94 -10.29 -4.38 4.50
CA THR A 94 -10.48 -4.17 3.07
C THR A 94 -9.14 -3.91 2.36
N HIS A 95 -9.09 -4.25 1.09
CA HIS A 95 -8.01 -3.91 0.16
C HIS A 95 -8.41 -2.78 -0.78
N ASP A 96 -9.62 -2.23 -0.63
CA ASP A 96 -10.11 -1.12 -1.42
C ASP A 96 -9.51 0.21 -0.92
N LEU A 97 -8.66 0.80 -1.76
CA LEU A 97 -7.96 2.05 -1.44
C LEU A 97 -8.90 3.26 -1.41
N ASN A 98 -10.04 3.23 -2.12
CA ASN A 98 -11.04 4.29 -2.07
C ASN A 98 -11.82 4.23 -0.75
N GLU A 99 -12.19 3.04 -0.29
CA GLU A 99 -12.81 2.83 1.03
C GLU A 99 -11.86 3.29 2.14
N LEU A 100 -10.60 2.87 2.10
CA LEU A 100 -9.58 3.28 3.07
C LEU A 100 -9.31 4.79 3.02
N SER A 101 -9.33 5.41 1.83
CA SER A 101 -9.23 6.87 1.72
C SER A 101 -10.40 7.56 2.39
N GLY A 102 -11.63 7.08 2.17
CA GLY A 102 -12.85 7.61 2.78
C GLY A 102 -12.86 7.47 4.30
N LEU A 103 -12.41 6.32 4.83
CA LEU A 103 -12.25 6.08 6.27
C LEU A 103 -11.32 7.11 6.95
N ASN A 104 -10.35 7.62 6.21
CA ASN A 104 -9.36 8.59 6.68
C ASN A 104 -9.67 10.03 6.22
N ASP A 105 -10.90 10.31 5.80
CA ASP A 105 -11.38 11.62 5.31
C ASP A 105 -10.59 12.20 4.12
N PHE A 106 -9.84 11.36 3.39
CA PHE A 106 -9.21 11.77 2.15
C PHE A 106 -10.22 11.79 1.02
N ARG A 107 -10.16 12.85 0.20
CA ARG A 107 -10.97 13.00 -1.01
C ARG A 107 -10.06 13.01 -2.25
N PRO A 108 -9.69 11.84 -2.80
CA PRO A 108 -8.99 11.77 -4.07
C PRO A 108 -9.86 12.36 -5.18
N ASN A 109 -9.24 12.99 -6.18
CA ASN A 109 -9.95 13.42 -7.38
C ASN A 109 -10.34 12.22 -8.26
N ASN A 110 -11.13 12.43 -9.32
CA ASN A 110 -11.64 11.33 -10.14
C ASN A 110 -10.53 10.45 -10.73
N LYS A 111 -9.44 11.03 -11.23
CA LYS A 111 -8.29 10.27 -11.74
C LYS A 111 -7.62 9.43 -10.66
N GLN A 112 -7.44 9.99 -9.46
CA GLN A 112 -6.86 9.28 -8.33
C GLN A 112 -7.77 8.13 -7.85
N LYS A 113 -9.09 8.35 -7.84
CA LYS A 113 -10.06 7.31 -7.49
C LYS A 113 -10.05 6.15 -8.48
N GLU A 114 -10.02 6.46 -9.77
CA GLU A 114 -9.92 5.47 -10.84
C GLU A 114 -8.62 4.66 -10.71
N PHE A 115 -7.49 5.35 -10.52
CA PHE A 115 -6.21 4.70 -10.27
C PHE A 115 -6.22 3.82 -9.01
N GLN A 116 -6.82 4.28 -7.91
CA GLN A 116 -7.00 3.48 -6.70
C GLN A 116 -7.88 2.25 -6.93
N SER A 117 -8.92 2.35 -7.75
CA SER A 117 -9.74 1.19 -8.13
C SER A 117 -8.94 0.18 -8.94
N ILE A 118 -8.10 0.64 -9.88
CA ILE A 118 -7.18 -0.22 -10.64
C ILE A 118 -6.25 -0.96 -9.68
N LEU A 119 -5.57 -0.24 -8.77
CA LEU A 119 -4.68 -0.86 -7.79
C LEU A 119 -5.39 -1.88 -6.90
N SER A 120 -6.59 -1.56 -6.42
CA SER A 120 -7.39 -2.45 -5.58
C SER A 120 -7.75 -3.75 -6.31
N ALA A 121 -8.12 -3.65 -7.59
CA ALA A 121 -8.39 -4.81 -8.44
C ALA A 121 -7.11 -5.64 -8.72
N GLN A 122 -5.99 -4.98 -9.02
CA GLN A 122 -4.70 -5.63 -9.26
C GLN A 122 -4.20 -6.40 -8.03
N CYS A 123 -4.38 -5.83 -6.84
CA CYS A 123 -4.07 -6.47 -5.56
C CYS A 123 -4.87 -7.76 -5.34
N ILE A 124 -6.11 -7.82 -5.81
CA ILE A 124 -7.02 -8.94 -5.56
C ILE A 124 -6.89 -10.04 -6.63
N SER A 125 -6.87 -9.71 -7.92
CA SER A 125 -6.83 -10.72 -8.99
C SER A 125 -5.61 -10.54 -9.87
N ASN A 126 -5.51 -9.40 -10.55
CA ASN A 126 -4.82 -9.35 -11.83
C ASN A 126 -3.29 -9.42 -11.73
N ALA A 127 -2.70 -9.08 -10.58
CA ALA A 127 -1.28 -9.29 -10.34
C ALA A 127 -0.96 -10.65 -9.68
N ARG A 128 -1.94 -11.34 -9.11
CA ARG A 128 -1.75 -12.58 -8.31
C ARG A 128 -2.01 -13.86 -9.10
N TYR A 129 -2.97 -13.83 -10.02
CA TYR A 129 -3.40 -15.01 -10.75
C TYR A 129 -3.26 -14.77 -12.26
N PRO A 130 -3.00 -15.82 -13.06
CA PRO A 130 -3.02 -15.71 -14.52
C PRO A 130 -4.46 -15.62 -15.09
N VAL A 131 -5.48 -15.74 -14.24
CA VAL A 131 -6.91 -15.73 -14.58
C VAL A 131 -7.67 -14.87 -13.59
N GLY A 132 -8.79 -14.29 -14.05
CA GLY A 132 -9.71 -13.58 -13.18
C GLY A 132 -10.30 -14.50 -12.10
N LEU A 133 -10.89 -13.90 -11.06
CA LEU A 133 -11.59 -14.68 -10.01
C LEU A 133 -12.84 -15.41 -10.53
N ASN A 134 -13.34 -15.01 -11.70
CA ASN A 134 -14.42 -15.66 -12.43
C ASN A 134 -14.22 -15.45 -13.94
N GLU A 135 -14.97 -16.21 -14.74
CA GLU A 135 -14.88 -16.21 -16.21
C GLU A 135 -15.19 -14.86 -16.88
N GLN A 136 -15.80 -13.91 -16.16
CA GLN A 136 -16.25 -12.62 -16.71
C GLN A 136 -15.17 -11.53 -16.61
N ILE A 137 -14.08 -11.78 -15.89
CA ILE A 137 -13.00 -10.80 -15.71
C ILE A 137 -11.94 -11.04 -16.81
N GLU A 138 -12.01 -10.22 -17.87
CA GLU A 138 -10.91 -10.14 -18.83
C GLU A 138 -9.65 -9.59 -18.14
N MET A 139 -8.56 -10.35 -18.24
CA MET A 139 -7.26 -9.91 -17.77
C MET A 139 -6.46 -9.34 -18.93
N THR A 140 -6.19 -8.04 -18.88
CA THR A 140 -5.15 -7.44 -19.70
C THR A 140 -3.83 -7.50 -18.94
N ASP A 141 -2.71 -7.70 -19.65
CA ASP A 141 -1.41 -7.50 -19.04
C ASP A 141 -1.25 -6.02 -18.75
N PRO A 142 -1.22 -5.63 -17.46
CA PRO A 142 -1.08 -4.23 -17.15
C PRO A 142 0.32 -3.78 -17.56
N SER A 143 0.42 -2.53 -18.02
CA SER A 143 1.67 -1.80 -18.17
C SER A 143 1.56 -0.56 -17.29
N VAL A 144 2.51 -0.34 -16.40
CA VAL A 144 2.59 0.90 -15.62
C VAL A 144 2.99 2.00 -16.60
N THR A 145 2.18 3.06 -16.66
CA THR A 145 2.47 4.25 -17.45
C THR A 145 3.15 5.32 -16.60
N ASP A 146 3.73 6.34 -17.25
CA ASP A 146 4.28 7.49 -16.55
C ASP A 146 3.18 8.28 -15.79
N GLU A 147 1.94 8.27 -16.28
CA GLU A 147 0.79 8.89 -15.59
C GLU A 147 0.45 8.12 -14.31
N ASP A 148 0.39 6.79 -14.38
CA ASP A 148 0.17 5.92 -13.21
C ASP A 148 1.20 6.16 -12.12
N PHE A 149 2.48 6.16 -12.49
CA PHE A 149 3.57 6.42 -11.56
C PHE A 149 3.47 7.83 -10.95
N THR A 150 3.13 8.83 -11.76
CA THR A 150 2.93 10.20 -11.29
C THR A 150 1.77 10.30 -10.29
N ILE A 151 0.64 9.63 -10.56
CA ILE A 151 -0.51 9.61 -9.65
C ILE A 151 -0.13 8.90 -8.34
N TYR A 152 0.53 7.74 -8.43
CA TYR A 152 1.04 7.00 -7.30
C TYR A 152 1.95 7.87 -6.41
N LYS A 153 2.99 8.50 -6.98
CA LYS A 153 3.93 9.36 -6.23
C LYS A 153 3.22 10.47 -5.47
N LYS A 154 2.22 11.11 -6.09
CA LYS A 154 1.41 12.16 -5.45
C LYS A 154 0.59 11.62 -4.28
N LEU A 155 -0.05 10.46 -4.44
CA LEU A 155 -0.83 9.82 -3.38
C LEU A 155 0.07 9.33 -2.24
N PHE A 156 1.14 8.61 -2.57
CA PHE A 156 2.11 8.10 -1.61
C PHE A 156 2.67 9.23 -0.77
N LYS A 157 3.22 10.28 -1.40
CA LYS A 157 3.75 11.44 -0.69
C LYS A 157 2.71 12.09 0.21
N LYS A 158 1.48 12.29 -0.28
CA LYS A 158 0.40 12.89 0.50
C LYS A 158 0.09 12.08 1.77
N TYR A 159 -0.06 10.76 1.65
CA TYR A 159 -0.39 9.91 2.80
C TYR A 159 0.82 9.73 3.73
N GLN A 160 2.02 9.60 3.18
CA GLN A 160 3.27 9.47 3.92
C GLN A 160 3.52 10.71 4.77
N SER A 161 3.46 11.90 4.17
CA SER A 161 3.63 13.16 4.91
C SER A 161 2.53 13.34 5.96
N TYR A 162 1.28 12.98 5.67
CA TYR A 162 0.22 13.04 6.68
C TYR A 162 0.52 12.14 7.88
N LEU A 163 0.84 10.86 7.63
CA LEU A 163 1.14 9.89 8.67
C LEU A 163 2.35 10.33 9.49
N ALA A 164 3.45 10.69 8.83
CA ALA A 164 4.68 11.11 9.50
C ALA A 164 4.45 12.34 10.39
N SER A 165 3.87 13.40 9.83
CA SER A 165 3.66 14.65 10.59
C SER A 165 2.69 14.47 11.74
N ASN A 166 1.57 13.76 11.53
CA ASN A 166 0.58 13.57 12.60
C ASN A 166 1.09 12.61 13.67
N PHE A 167 1.84 11.57 13.30
CA PHE A 167 2.38 10.63 14.28
C PHE A 167 3.47 11.29 15.13
N ASN A 168 4.38 12.06 14.53
CA ASN A 168 5.34 12.85 15.28
C ASN A 168 4.64 13.85 16.23
N LEU A 169 3.62 14.57 15.74
CA LEU A 169 2.91 15.59 16.52
C LEU A 169 2.10 15.01 17.68
N LYS A 170 1.39 13.90 17.45
CA LYS A 170 0.43 13.33 18.42
C LYS A 170 1.03 12.23 19.28
N GLY A 171 2.11 11.59 18.83
CA GLY A 171 2.49 10.27 19.31
C GLY A 171 1.42 9.23 18.99
N TRP A 172 1.40 8.14 19.76
CA TRP A 172 0.36 7.12 19.69
C TRP A 172 0.23 6.41 21.03
N ASP A 173 -1.00 6.21 21.50
CA ASP A 173 -1.30 5.39 22.67
C ASP A 173 -2.15 4.21 22.19
N SER A 174 -1.67 2.99 22.39
CA SER A 174 -2.43 1.79 21.99
C SER A 174 -3.78 1.61 22.69
N GLY A 175 -4.10 2.41 23.71
CA GLY A 175 -5.28 2.25 24.55
C GLY A 175 -5.13 1.12 25.58
N LEU A 176 -3.98 0.45 25.60
CA LEU A 176 -3.62 -0.50 26.65
C LEU A 176 -2.80 0.22 27.73
N ASN A 177 -3.02 -0.15 29.00
CA ASN A 177 -2.25 0.38 30.12
C ASN A 177 -0.84 -0.25 30.18
N ASP A 178 -0.04 0.01 29.15
CA ASP A 178 1.34 -0.48 29.02
C ASP A 178 2.22 0.61 28.38
N PRO A 179 3.21 1.17 29.11
CA PRO A 179 4.11 2.19 28.59
C PRO A 179 4.90 1.76 27.35
N SER A 180 5.17 0.46 27.15
CA SER A 180 5.90 -0.01 25.96
C SER A 180 5.06 -0.03 24.68
N LEU A 181 3.76 0.30 24.78
CA LEU A 181 2.81 0.39 23.67
C LEU A 181 2.33 1.83 23.48
N LYS A 182 3.18 2.79 23.87
CA LYS A 182 2.96 4.21 23.71
C LYS A 182 4.20 4.84 23.08
N THR A 183 3.96 5.79 22.19
CA THR A 183 4.97 6.68 21.61
C THR A 183 4.58 8.09 21.98
N LYS A 184 5.48 8.85 22.59
CA LYS A 184 5.19 10.24 22.98
C LYS A 184 5.27 11.17 21.77
N PRO A 185 4.55 12.30 21.79
CA PRO A 185 4.80 13.40 20.86
C PRO A 185 6.29 13.73 20.77
N GLY A 186 6.82 13.83 19.55
CA GLY A 186 8.22 14.14 19.28
C GLY A 186 9.20 12.99 19.53
N GLU A 187 8.76 11.79 19.89
CA GLU A 187 9.67 10.65 20.10
C GLU A 187 10.05 9.97 18.79
N TRP A 188 9.10 9.83 17.87
CA TRP A 188 9.32 9.26 16.55
C TRP A 188 9.59 10.35 15.53
N HIS A 189 10.64 10.21 14.72
CA HIS A 189 11.00 11.13 13.65
C HIS A 189 11.25 10.37 12.35
N TYR A 190 10.77 10.95 11.25
CA TYR A 190 11.13 10.53 9.90
C TYR A 190 11.95 11.62 9.22
N PHE A 191 13.08 11.23 8.67
CA PHE A 191 13.94 12.07 7.85
C PHE A 191 13.89 11.52 6.43
N GLU A 192 13.47 12.35 5.49
CA GLU A 192 13.62 12.00 4.07
C GLU A 192 15.10 12.07 3.73
N ASN A 193 15.62 10.99 3.15
CA ASN A 193 16.92 11.04 2.50
C ASN A 193 16.76 11.92 1.26
N ASN A 194 17.50 13.03 1.22
CA ASN A 194 17.62 13.92 0.07
C ASN A 194 18.32 13.22 -1.10
#